data_AF-A0A6L7PCG1-F1
#
_entry.id   AF-A0A6L7PCG1-F1
#
_cell.length_a   1.000
_cell.length_b   1.000
_cell.length_c   1.000
_cell.angle_alpha   90.00
_cell.angle_beta   90.00
_cell.angle_gamma   90.00
#
_symmetry.space_group_name_H-M   'P 1'
#
loop_
_entity.id
_entity.type
_entity.pdbx_description
1 polymer ?
#
loop_
_entity_poly.entity_id
_entity_poly.type
_entity_poly.pdbx_seq_one_letter_code
_entity_poly.pdbx_strand_id
1 'polypeptide(L)'
;MTRTRMTVLAVLAVTGCIALLSVTAATSSSAGHKVTVRIVHQVHAGGRIEFALQVRDADKSWGERLLPRARFFPTTAAPGRWLSATPLTVRAPGAGDDAEAIEVRITARRLADGQTEYKLPDGYVEFALQQRRVDGEWGERLLPAARFLHIQAPVGHWSRGGWLTLCLPMASAAMFEDIGSAASDRAALVALYHDTQGAYWSNSTNWLSDRPLHEWHGVTADHCGRVTDLFLQLQQLRGAIPPELGNLAELYSLDLSLNELTGSIPAALGDLPRLKWLGLSHNRLTGPIPAELGDLPRLERLSLSHNSLTGPIPAELGNLTLLRTLSLDRNELTGAIPAELGMLARLRILSLDRNELAGPIPAALGNLAQLVWLDLRENELVGPIPGTLGDLARLKALRLSGNALTGPIPADLGSLTRLESLWLDNNRLTGPIPPELGNLTLLESLMLGNNHFIGCVPVALRAVASTDLVGLALPHCD
;
A
#
# COMPACT_ATOMS: atom_id res chain seq x y z
N MET A 1 -27.20 -5.50 12.05
CA MET A 1 -26.40 -5.17 13.26
C MET A 1 -24.91 -5.14 12.91
N THR A 2 -24.32 -3.98 12.62
CA THR A 2 -22.91 -3.81 12.20
C THR A 2 -21.96 -3.74 13.38
N ARG A 3 -21.17 -4.80 13.72
CA ARG A 3 -20.03 -4.77 14.71
C ARG A 3 -18.90 -3.98 14.11
N THR A 4 -18.53 -2.93 14.80
CA THR A 4 -17.24 -2.28 14.64
C THR A 4 -16.29 -2.75 15.74
N ARG A 5 -15.02 -2.76 15.39
CA ARG A 5 -13.91 -2.70 16.31
C ARG A 5 -12.88 -1.75 15.69
N MET A 6 -12.74 -0.54 16.22
CA MET A 6 -11.49 0.24 16.10
C MET A 6 -10.32 -0.60 16.73
N THR A 7 -9.04 -0.19 16.68
CA THR A 7 -7.95 -0.71 17.54
C THR A 7 -7.11 0.47 18.09
N VAL A 8 -6.73 0.43 19.37
CA VAL A 8 -5.98 1.48 20.09
C VAL A 8 -4.50 1.09 20.18
N LEU A 9 -3.60 1.94 19.67
CA LEU A 9 -2.19 1.95 20.08
C LEU A 9 -2.09 2.71 21.42
N ALA A 10 -1.48 2.10 22.45
CA ALA A 10 -1.03 2.83 23.63
C ALA A 10 0.47 2.64 23.73
N VAL A 11 1.18 3.76 23.81
CA VAL A 11 2.57 3.81 24.26
C VAL A 11 2.54 3.85 25.78
N LEU A 12 3.17 2.88 26.43
CA LEU A 12 3.46 2.90 27.86
C LEU A 12 4.62 3.87 28.09
N ALA A 13 4.33 5.05 28.64
CA ALA A 13 5.31 5.85 29.35
C ALA A 13 4.87 5.92 30.82
N VAL A 14 5.65 5.27 31.67
CA VAL A 14 5.49 5.30 33.12
C VAL A 14 5.93 6.67 33.61
N THR A 15 4.99 7.48 34.08
CA THR A 15 5.05 8.28 35.32
C THR A 15 3.81 9.20 35.41
N GLY A 16 3.02 9.07 36.47
CA GLY A 16 2.07 10.09 36.93
C GLY A 16 0.85 10.37 36.03
N CYS A 17 -0.22 9.60 36.22
CA CYS A 17 -1.64 9.91 35.90
C CYS A 17 -1.92 10.99 34.84
N ILE A 18 -2.12 10.56 33.58
CA ILE A 18 -3.15 10.97 32.59
C ILE A 18 -2.86 10.16 31.33
N ALA A 19 -3.75 9.26 30.92
CA ALA A 19 -3.63 8.57 29.65
C ALA A 19 -4.09 9.52 28.52
N LEU A 20 -3.13 10.15 27.85
CA LEU A 20 -3.35 10.93 26.63
C LEU A 20 -3.65 9.99 25.46
N LEU A 21 -4.73 10.30 24.74
CA LEU A 21 -5.07 9.68 23.44
C LEU A 21 -5.31 10.83 22.46
N SER A 22 -4.31 11.11 21.62
CA SER A 22 -4.42 12.03 20.49
C SER A 22 -4.57 11.24 19.21
N VAL A 23 -5.70 11.40 18.52
CA VAL A 23 -5.84 11.04 17.10
C VAL A 23 -6.23 12.31 16.37
N THR A 24 -5.25 12.92 15.72
CA THR A 24 -5.45 14.02 14.77
C THR A 24 -5.32 13.47 13.37
N ALA A 25 -6.44 13.39 12.65
CA ALA A 25 -6.45 13.31 11.20
C ALA A 25 -7.33 14.45 10.70
N ALA A 26 -6.68 15.49 10.18
CA ALA A 26 -7.30 16.52 9.39
C ALA A 26 -6.66 16.47 8.00
N THR A 27 -7.47 16.17 6.97
CA THR A 27 -7.57 16.95 5.73
C THR A 27 -8.73 16.45 4.86
N SER A 28 -9.24 17.40 4.06
CA SER A 28 -10.26 17.45 2.99
C SER A 28 -10.55 16.16 2.21
N SER A 29 -11.69 15.95 1.55
CA SER A 29 -12.89 16.74 1.21
C SER A 29 -13.99 15.77 0.81
N SER A 30 -15.12 15.75 1.52
CA SER A 30 -16.40 15.25 0.99
C SER A 30 -17.51 15.86 1.85
N ALA A 31 -18.61 16.24 1.20
CA ALA A 31 -19.66 17.12 1.72
C ALA A 31 -20.60 16.45 2.76
N GLY A 32 -20.06 15.80 3.78
CA GLY A 32 -20.80 15.32 4.94
C GLY A 32 -20.66 16.27 6.13
N HIS A 33 -21.73 16.52 6.89
CA HIS A 33 -21.65 17.33 8.10
C HIS A 33 -20.85 16.56 9.16
N LYS A 34 -19.71 17.10 9.58
CA LYS A 34 -18.82 16.45 10.56
C LYS A 34 -19.15 16.91 11.97
N VAL A 35 -19.46 15.95 12.83
CA VAL A 35 -19.78 16.15 14.23
C VAL A 35 -18.74 15.46 15.10
N THR A 36 -18.00 16.22 15.89
CA THR A 36 -17.05 15.67 16.85
C THR A 36 -17.73 15.38 18.18
N VAL A 37 -17.64 14.14 18.65
CA VAL A 37 -18.17 13.66 19.92
C VAL A 37 -17.04 13.28 20.87
N ARG A 38 -17.19 13.60 22.16
CA ARG A 38 -16.22 13.30 23.21
C ARG A 38 -16.93 12.67 24.40
N ILE A 39 -16.37 11.61 24.97
CA ILE A 39 -16.84 11.07 26.25
C ILE A 39 -16.22 11.88 27.38
N VAL A 40 -17.07 12.39 28.27
CA VAL A 40 -16.67 13.01 29.53
C VAL A 40 -17.21 12.18 30.68
N HIS A 41 -16.49 12.18 31.80
CA HIS A 41 -16.92 11.47 33.00
C HIS A 41 -16.69 12.30 34.25
N GLN A 42 -17.45 12.01 35.30
CA GLN A 42 -17.28 12.62 36.62
C GLN A 42 -17.44 11.55 37.69
N VAL A 43 -16.48 11.49 38.62
CA VAL A 43 -16.55 10.63 39.80
C VAL A 43 -17.16 11.42 40.96
N HIS A 44 -18.20 10.86 41.56
CA HIS A 44 -18.93 11.44 42.70
C HIS A 44 -18.48 10.80 44.01
N ALA A 45 -18.73 11.49 45.13
CA ALA A 45 -18.53 10.93 46.46
C ALA A 45 -19.33 9.61 46.60
N GLY A 46 -18.66 8.52 46.99
CA GLY A 46 -19.24 7.17 47.04
C GLY A 46 -18.97 6.27 45.83
N GLY A 47 -18.08 6.67 44.91
CA GLY A 47 -17.63 5.82 43.79
C GLY A 47 -18.60 5.72 42.60
N ARG A 48 -19.65 6.55 42.59
CA ARG A 48 -20.56 6.70 41.44
C ARG A 48 -19.85 7.43 40.31
N ILE A 49 -20.02 6.97 39.07
CA ILE A 49 -19.41 7.60 37.90
C ILE A 49 -20.48 7.96 36.88
N GLU A 50 -20.60 9.25 36.59
CA GLU A 50 -21.48 9.72 35.53
C GLU A 50 -20.70 9.86 34.23
N PHE A 51 -21.32 9.46 33.12
CA PHE A 51 -20.79 9.66 31.78
C PHE A 51 -21.71 10.56 31.00
N ALA A 52 -21.13 11.42 30.18
CA ALA A 52 -21.87 12.22 29.21
C ALA A 52 -21.10 12.27 27.90
N LEU A 53 -21.83 12.61 26.83
CA LEU A 53 -21.28 12.92 25.52
C LEU A 53 -21.27 14.43 25.36
N GLN A 54 -20.11 15.00 25.06
CA GLN A 54 -19.99 16.35 24.54
C GLN A 54 -19.95 16.28 23.02
N VAL A 55 -20.68 17.17 22.36
CA VAL A 55 -20.80 17.21 20.90
C VAL A 55 -20.36 18.58 20.41
N ARG A 56 -19.61 18.63 19.32
CA ARG A 56 -19.13 19.85 18.67
C ARG A 56 -19.32 19.73 17.15
N ASP A 57 -19.80 20.80 16.52
CA ASP A 57 -19.78 20.96 15.07
C ASP A 57 -18.38 21.39 14.59
N ALA A 58 -17.98 20.99 13.38
CA ALA A 58 -16.64 21.24 12.82
C ALA A 58 -16.14 22.69 13.00
N ASP A 59 -17.03 23.69 12.90
CA ASP A 59 -16.68 25.10 12.80
C ASP A 59 -17.02 25.96 14.04
N LYS A 60 -17.40 25.35 15.17
CA LYS A 60 -17.74 26.08 16.41
C LYS A 60 -16.78 25.74 17.56
N SER A 61 -16.58 26.69 18.49
CA SER A 61 -15.99 26.38 19.81
C SER A 61 -16.84 25.32 20.51
N TRP A 62 -16.23 24.48 21.38
CA TRP A 62 -16.96 23.47 22.17
C TRP A 62 -18.16 24.13 22.88
N GLY A 63 -19.36 23.92 22.36
CA GLY A 63 -20.58 24.38 23.00
C GLY A 63 -20.91 23.47 24.19
N GLU A 64 -21.37 24.04 25.30
CA GLU A 64 -21.80 23.32 26.50
C GLU A 64 -23.13 22.57 26.30
N ARG A 65 -23.32 21.84 25.20
CA ARG A 65 -24.48 20.96 25.05
C ARG A 65 -24.16 19.60 25.70
N LEU A 66 -24.30 19.55 27.02
CA LEU A 66 -24.34 18.31 27.78
C LEU A 66 -25.69 17.61 27.49
N LEU A 67 -25.70 16.79 26.46
CA LEU A 67 -26.86 15.97 26.10
C LEU A 67 -27.00 14.77 27.08
N PRO A 68 -28.20 14.19 27.28
CA PRO A 68 -28.72 13.77 28.58
C PRO A 68 -27.77 12.88 29.41
N ARG A 69 -27.66 13.21 30.70
CA ARG A 69 -26.79 12.55 31.67
C ARG A 69 -27.17 11.07 31.81
N ALA A 70 -26.30 10.16 31.39
CA ALA A 70 -26.46 8.74 31.67
C ALA A 70 -25.85 8.43 33.04
N ARG A 71 -26.72 8.04 33.98
CA ARG A 71 -26.30 7.66 35.33
C ARG A 71 -25.78 6.23 35.30
N PHE A 72 -24.52 6.03 35.66
CA PHE A 72 -23.92 4.70 35.75
C PHE A 72 -23.38 4.48 37.18
N PHE A 73 -23.64 3.30 37.74
CA PHE A 73 -23.19 2.90 39.07
C PHE A 73 -22.25 1.70 38.93
N PRO A 74 -20.92 1.92 38.75
CA PRO A 74 -19.97 0.84 38.51
C PRO A 74 -19.86 -0.13 39.69
N THR A 75 -20.09 0.35 40.90
CA THR A 75 -19.88 -0.38 42.16
C THR A 75 -20.97 -1.40 42.47
N THR A 76 -22.13 -1.32 41.83
CA THR A 76 -23.27 -2.24 42.05
C THR A 76 -23.58 -3.13 40.84
N ALA A 77 -22.83 -2.99 39.74
CA ALA A 77 -23.03 -3.77 38.53
C ALA A 77 -22.38 -5.16 38.65
N ALA A 78 -23.14 -6.20 38.32
CA ALA A 78 -22.61 -7.56 38.22
C ALA A 78 -21.47 -7.62 37.18
N PRO A 79 -20.33 -8.25 37.49
CA PRO A 79 -19.22 -8.37 36.55
C PRO A 79 -19.65 -9.00 35.22
N GLY A 80 -19.17 -8.49 34.10
CA GLY A 80 -19.39 -9.04 32.76
C GLY A 80 -20.66 -8.58 32.03
N ARG A 81 -21.65 -7.97 32.72
CA ARG A 81 -22.88 -7.48 32.08
C ARG A 81 -22.72 -6.07 31.52
N TRP A 82 -23.04 -5.88 30.24
CA TRP A 82 -23.11 -4.56 29.60
C TRP A 82 -24.35 -3.80 30.06
N LEU A 83 -24.16 -2.60 30.58
CA LEU A 83 -25.20 -1.62 30.81
C LEU A 83 -25.15 -0.57 29.70
N SER A 84 -26.32 -0.11 29.25
CA SER A 84 -26.44 0.86 28.17
C SER A 84 -27.00 2.18 28.69
N ALA A 85 -26.41 3.28 28.27
CA ALA A 85 -26.98 4.61 28.44
C ALA A 85 -28.22 4.79 27.56
N THR A 86 -29.05 5.76 27.93
CA THR A 86 -30.11 6.25 27.05
C THR A 86 -29.48 6.74 25.74
N PRO A 87 -30.00 6.30 24.58
CA PRO A 87 -29.55 6.79 23.28
C PRO A 87 -29.68 8.31 23.15
N LEU A 88 -28.67 8.91 22.54
CA LEU A 88 -28.66 10.30 22.15
C LEU A 88 -28.88 10.41 20.65
N THR A 89 -29.99 11.02 20.25
CA THR A 89 -30.24 11.40 18.86
C THR A 89 -29.40 12.63 18.49
N VAL A 90 -28.52 12.48 17.50
CA VAL A 90 -27.69 13.53 16.93
C VAL A 90 -28.25 13.89 15.55
N ARG A 91 -28.51 15.19 15.34
CA ARG A 91 -29.04 15.78 14.11
C ARG A 91 -28.08 16.84 13.57
N ALA A 92 -28.07 17.03 12.26
CA ALA A 92 -27.34 18.14 11.65
C ALA A 92 -27.96 19.50 12.07
N PRO A 93 -27.17 20.56 12.28
CA PRO A 93 -27.67 21.87 12.68
C PRO A 93 -28.58 22.48 11.61
N GLY A 94 -29.77 22.94 12.00
CA GLY A 94 -30.73 23.57 11.08
C GLY A 94 -31.61 22.60 10.29
N ALA A 95 -31.45 21.29 10.50
CA ALA A 95 -32.28 20.27 9.88
C ALA A 95 -33.62 20.14 10.65
N GLY A 96 -34.75 20.13 9.94
CA GLY A 96 -36.09 20.00 10.52
C GLY A 96 -36.31 18.65 11.22
N ASP A 97 -37.48 18.47 11.85
CA ASP A 97 -37.81 17.24 12.58
C ASP A 97 -37.79 15.97 11.72
N ASP A 98 -37.84 16.13 10.39
CA ASP A 98 -37.81 15.06 9.38
C ASP A 98 -36.39 14.71 8.86
N ALA A 99 -35.34 15.37 9.36
CA ALA A 99 -33.97 15.09 8.91
C ALA A 99 -33.43 13.76 9.45
N GLU A 100 -32.65 13.03 8.63
CA GLU A 100 -31.96 11.80 9.04
C GLU A 100 -31.16 12.05 10.33
N ALA A 101 -31.51 11.30 11.38
CA ALA A 101 -30.85 11.40 12.67
C ALA A 101 -30.14 10.08 13.02
N ILE A 102 -29.03 10.19 13.72
CA ILE A 102 -28.28 9.04 14.21
C ILE A 102 -28.46 8.97 15.71
N GLU A 103 -28.86 7.82 16.25
CA GLU A 103 -28.81 7.58 17.68
C GLU A 103 -27.46 6.99 18.08
N VAL A 104 -26.85 7.57 19.09
CA VAL A 104 -25.58 7.14 19.65
C VAL A 104 -25.77 6.82 21.12
N ARG A 105 -25.27 5.68 21.60
CA ARG A 105 -25.28 5.36 23.04
C ARG A 105 -23.91 4.90 23.53
N ILE A 106 -23.62 5.19 24.79
CA ILE A 106 -22.47 4.62 25.50
C ILE A 106 -22.95 3.34 26.21
N THR A 107 -22.18 2.28 26.13
CA THR A 107 -22.34 1.09 26.98
C THR A 107 -21.10 0.90 27.84
N ALA A 108 -21.28 0.34 29.02
CA ALA A 108 -20.22 0.12 29.98
C ALA A 108 -20.39 -1.21 30.72
N ARG A 109 -19.29 -1.88 31.08
CA ARG A 109 -19.31 -3.06 31.95
C ARG A 109 -18.14 -3.08 32.94
N ARG A 110 -18.39 -3.66 34.11
CA ARG A 110 -17.33 -4.03 35.06
C ARG A 110 -16.69 -5.33 34.60
N LEU A 111 -15.36 -5.39 34.57
CA LEU A 111 -14.64 -6.64 34.30
C LEU A 111 -14.54 -7.51 35.56
N ALA A 112 -14.56 -8.83 35.38
CA ALA A 112 -14.21 -9.80 36.42
C ALA A 112 -12.70 -10.08 36.39
N ASP A 113 -12.15 -10.52 37.52
CA ASP A 113 -10.75 -10.94 37.62
C ASP A 113 -10.40 -11.99 36.56
N GLY A 114 -9.29 -11.77 35.83
CA GLY A 114 -8.75 -12.73 34.86
C GLY A 114 -9.29 -12.65 33.42
N GLN A 115 -10.13 -11.65 33.07
CA GLN A 115 -10.64 -11.45 31.71
C GLN A 115 -9.73 -10.62 30.79
N THR A 116 -8.55 -10.22 31.26
CA THR A 116 -7.55 -9.48 30.49
C THR A 116 -6.19 -10.16 30.61
N GLU A 117 -5.36 -10.05 29.56
CA GLU A 117 -3.97 -10.57 29.53
C GLU A 117 -3.07 -9.96 30.62
N TYR A 118 -3.55 -8.90 31.27
CA TYR A 118 -2.95 -8.23 32.44
C TYR A 118 -3.90 -8.34 33.65
N LYS A 119 -3.39 -8.63 34.86
CA LYS A 119 -4.17 -8.47 36.11
C LYS A 119 -4.43 -6.98 36.35
N LEU A 120 -5.63 -6.52 36.01
CA LEU A 120 -6.08 -5.17 36.33
C LEU A 120 -6.65 -5.15 37.75
N PRO A 121 -6.27 -4.19 38.62
CA PRO A 121 -6.87 -4.00 39.94
C PRO A 121 -8.40 -3.92 39.93
N ASP A 122 -9.06 -4.22 41.05
CA ASP A 122 -10.50 -3.99 41.21
C ASP A 122 -10.86 -2.53 40.89
N GLY A 123 -11.82 -2.32 39.96
CA GLY A 123 -12.32 -0.98 39.62
C GLY A 123 -12.00 -0.46 38.22
N TYR A 124 -11.77 -1.32 37.23
CA TYR A 124 -11.73 -0.91 35.82
C TYR A 124 -13.08 -1.13 35.11
N VAL A 125 -13.49 -0.14 34.32
CA VAL A 125 -14.73 -0.20 33.51
C VAL A 125 -14.35 -0.19 32.03
N GLU A 126 -14.90 -1.12 31.26
CA GLU A 126 -14.80 -1.14 29.80
C GLU A 126 -15.96 -0.36 29.19
N PHE A 127 -15.67 0.50 28.21
CA PHE A 127 -16.67 1.29 27.50
C PHE A 127 -16.74 0.89 26.02
N ALA A 128 -17.93 1.02 25.45
CA ALA A 128 -18.13 0.99 24.01
C ALA A 128 -19.11 2.10 23.61
N LEU A 129 -18.87 2.70 22.45
CA LEU A 129 -19.85 3.56 21.78
C LEU A 129 -20.62 2.70 20.78
N GLN A 130 -21.92 2.89 20.64
CA GLN A 130 -22.74 2.22 19.63
C GLN A 130 -23.54 3.28 18.87
N GLN A 131 -23.80 3.05 17.58
CA GLN A 131 -24.64 3.94 16.77
C GLN A 131 -25.70 3.15 15.99
N ARG A 132 -26.79 3.83 15.65
CA ARG A 132 -27.81 3.35 14.71
C ARG A 132 -28.51 4.51 14.01
N ARG A 133 -29.15 4.24 12.87
CA ARG A 133 -30.22 5.10 12.34
C ARG A 133 -31.44 4.99 13.28
N VAL A 134 -32.27 6.03 13.40
CA VAL A 134 -33.41 6.06 14.33
C VAL A 134 -34.32 4.83 14.18
N ASP A 135 -34.51 4.35 12.94
CA ASP A 135 -35.35 3.20 12.62
C ASP A 135 -34.57 1.90 12.38
N GLY A 136 -33.26 1.91 12.67
CA GLY A 136 -32.37 0.77 12.46
C GLY A 136 -32.17 -0.07 13.72
N GLU A 137 -31.69 -1.31 13.54
CA GLU A 137 -31.13 -2.06 14.64
C GLU A 137 -29.80 -1.45 15.09
N TRP A 138 -29.46 -1.62 16.37
CA TRP A 138 -28.16 -1.19 16.87
C TRP A 138 -27.03 -1.83 16.04
N GLY A 139 -26.18 -0.97 15.48
CA GLY A 139 -24.86 -1.38 15.03
C GLY A 139 -24.19 -2.09 16.19
N GLU A 140 -23.71 -3.28 15.92
CA GLU A 140 -22.84 -3.98 16.83
C GLU A 140 -21.59 -3.02 17.10
N ARG A 141 -21.20 -2.76 18.36
CA ARG A 141 -19.94 -2.11 18.84
C ARG A 141 -19.19 -1.08 17.93
N LEU A 142 -18.97 0.22 18.20
CA LEU A 142 -18.20 1.13 17.29
C LEU A 142 -16.67 1.27 17.44
N LEU A 143 -16.06 0.61 18.42
CA LEU A 143 -14.66 0.86 18.84
C LEU A 143 -13.94 -0.49 19.12
N PRO A 144 -12.58 -0.67 19.30
CA PRO A 144 -12.18 -1.86 20.06
C PRO A 144 -12.79 -1.62 21.44
N ALA A 145 -12.52 -2.49 22.40
CA ALA A 145 -12.50 -2.01 23.78
C ALA A 145 -11.69 -0.69 23.87
N ALA A 146 -12.34 0.47 23.94
CA ALA A 146 -11.67 1.70 24.31
C ALA A 146 -11.19 1.45 25.74
N ARG A 147 -9.85 1.49 25.87
CA ARG A 147 -9.11 0.93 26.99
C ARG A 147 -9.54 1.56 28.31
N PHE A 148 -9.52 0.70 29.32
CA PHE A 148 -10.14 0.81 30.62
C PHE A 148 -9.84 2.13 31.37
N LEU A 149 -10.84 2.66 32.07
CA LEU A 149 -10.67 3.81 32.97
C LEU A 149 -10.37 3.32 34.40
N HIS A 150 -9.27 3.78 35.00
CA HIS A 150 -8.99 3.60 36.42
C HIS A 150 -9.74 4.67 37.23
N ILE A 151 -10.56 4.27 38.20
CA ILE A 151 -11.56 5.13 38.88
C ILE A 151 -10.95 6.15 39.86
N GLN A 152 -9.63 6.18 40.05
CA GLN A 152 -8.98 7.18 40.90
C GLN A 152 -8.81 8.54 40.18
N ALA A 153 -9.93 9.22 39.94
CA ALA A 153 -9.98 10.62 39.52
C ALA A 153 -10.40 11.52 40.70
N PRO A 154 -9.99 12.81 40.75
CA PRO A 154 -10.43 13.72 41.81
C PRO A 154 -11.95 13.85 41.83
N VAL A 155 -12.54 13.63 43.01
CA VAL A 155 -13.99 13.66 43.21
C VAL A 155 -14.52 15.06 42.89
N GLY A 156 -15.60 15.13 42.10
CA GLY A 156 -16.29 16.38 41.82
C GLY A 156 -15.85 17.15 40.56
N HIS A 157 -14.85 16.68 39.81
CA HIS A 157 -14.45 17.31 38.54
C HIS A 157 -14.80 16.46 37.32
N TRP A 158 -15.23 17.12 36.23
CA TRP A 158 -15.40 16.48 34.93
C TRP A 158 -14.03 16.27 34.27
N SER A 159 -13.61 15.02 34.16
CA SER A 159 -12.42 14.61 33.41
C SER A 159 -12.79 14.37 31.96
N ARG A 160 -11.95 14.90 31.05
CA ARG A 160 -12.24 14.93 29.62
C ARG A 160 -11.47 13.81 28.88
N GLY A 161 -12.17 12.90 28.19
CA GLY A 161 -11.56 11.78 27.42
C GLY A 161 -11.05 12.17 26.03
N GLY A 162 -10.71 11.23 25.15
CA GLY A 162 -10.41 11.52 23.73
C GLY A 162 -11.67 11.92 22.94
N TRP A 163 -11.50 12.60 21.79
CA TRP A 163 -12.59 12.97 20.88
C TRP A 163 -12.62 12.08 19.63
N LEU A 164 -13.81 11.94 19.03
CA LEU A 164 -14.12 11.14 17.85
C LEU A 164 -14.92 12.00 16.85
N THR A 165 -14.62 11.97 15.56
CA THR A 165 -15.42 12.67 14.54
C THR A 165 -16.37 11.70 13.84
N LEU A 166 -17.66 12.02 13.85
CA LEU A 166 -18.75 11.32 13.16
C LEU A 166 -19.14 12.10 11.90
N CYS A 167 -19.47 11.41 10.81
CA CYS A 167 -20.04 12.03 9.61
C CYS A 167 -21.54 11.77 9.57
N LEU A 168 -22.35 12.84 9.42
CA LEU A 168 -23.80 12.75 9.23
C LEU A 168 -24.15 12.97 7.74
N PRO A 169 -24.99 12.11 7.13
CA PRO A 169 -25.58 12.39 5.83
C PRO A 169 -26.66 13.49 5.94
N MET A 170 -26.78 14.35 4.92
CA MET A 170 -27.86 15.34 4.81
C MET A 170 -28.91 14.83 3.81
N ALA A 171 -30.18 14.75 4.23
CA ALA A 171 -31.32 14.64 3.32
C ALA A 171 -31.85 16.07 3.05
N SER A 172 -32.29 16.50 1.86
CA SER A 172 -32.67 15.82 0.63
C SER A 172 -32.57 16.80 -0.55
N ALA A 173 -32.00 16.35 -1.67
CA ALA A 173 -32.45 16.68 -3.02
C ALA A 173 -31.77 15.68 -3.97
N ALA A 174 -32.55 15.09 -4.86
CA ALA A 174 -32.15 13.98 -5.72
C ALA A 174 -30.76 14.17 -6.38
N MET A 175 -29.81 13.34 -5.96
CA MET A 175 -28.86 12.64 -6.82
C MET A 175 -28.29 11.47 -6.02
N PHE A 176 -28.10 10.36 -6.73
CA PHE A 176 -27.59 9.09 -6.22
C PHE A 176 -26.20 9.26 -5.56
N GLU A 177 -25.85 8.25 -4.74
CA GLU A 177 -24.53 7.98 -4.14
C GLU A 177 -24.22 8.69 -2.81
N ASP A 178 -24.17 7.91 -1.73
CA ASP A 178 -22.91 7.61 -0.98
C ASP A 178 -23.20 6.93 0.39
N ILE A 179 -23.92 5.81 0.35
CA ILE A 179 -23.78 4.70 1.32
C ILE A 179 -22.91 3.59 0.66
N GLY A 180 -22.30 3.94 -0.48
CA GLY A 180 -21.81 3.02 -1.49
C GLY A 180 -20.37 2.56 -1.31
N SER A 181 -19.55 3.14 -0.42
CA SER A 181 -18.11 2.91 -0.52
C SER A 181 -17.62 1.55 0.04
N ALA A 182 -18.16 1.07 1.17
CA ALA A 182 -17.84 -0.28 1.67
C ALA A 182 -18.67 -1.38 0.96
N ALA A 183 -19.86 -1.02 0.47
CA ALA A 183 -20.64 -1.88 -0.43
C ALA A 183 -19.95 -2.03 -1.79
N SER A 184 -19.28 -0.98 -2.28
CA SER A 184 -18.47 -0.97 -3.50
C SER A 184 -17.19 -1.79 -3.32
N ASP A 185 -16.46 -1.65 -2.20
CA ASP A 185 -15.29 -2.51 -1.94
C ASP A 185 -15.69 -3.99 -1.88
N ARG A 186 -16.79 -4.31 -1.18
CA ARG A 186 -17.33 -5.67 -1.18
C ARG A 186 -17.73 -6.11 -2.58
N ALA A 187 -18.39 -5.26 -3.37
CA ALA A 187 -18.80 -5.59 -4.73
C ALA A 187 -17.58 -5.87 -5.63
N ALA A 188 -16.52 -5.07 -5.51
CA ALA A 188 -15.26 -5.29 -6.22
C ALA A 188 -14.59 -6.62 -5.84
N LEU A 189 -14.58 -6.96 -4.55
CA LEU A 189 -14.07 -8.27 -4.10
C LEU A 189 -15.00 -9.41 -4.54
N VAL A 190 -16.31 -9.24 -4.52
CA VAL A 190 -17.26 -10.24 -5.03
C VAL A 190 -17.07 -10.46 -6.53
N ALA A 191 -16.86 -9.40 -7.31
CA ALA A 191 -16.51 -9.49 -8.72
C ALA A 191 -15.20 -10.27 -8.90
N LEU A 192 -14.14 -9.94 -8.13
CA LEU A 192 -12.89 -10.70 -8.13
C LEU A 192 -13.12 -12.18 -7.84
N TYR A 193 -13.93 -12.52 -6.84
CA TYR A 193 -14.26 -13.89 -6.51
C TYR A 193 -14.93 -14.61 -7.69
N HIS A 194 -15.92 -14.00 -8.33
CA HIS A 194 -16.64 -14.63 -9.43
C HIS A 194 -15.76 -14.76 -10.68
N ASP A 195 -15.07 -13.69 -11.07
CA ASP A 195 -14.30 -13.62 -12.31
C ASP A 195 -13.02 -14.45 -12.27
N THR A 196 -12.51 -14.72 -11.07
CA THR A 196 -11.30 -15.53 -10.89
C THR A 196 -11.55 -16.92 -10.30
N GLN A 197 -12.79 -17.42 -10.40
CA GLN A 197 -13.17 -18.78 -10.01
C GLN A 197 -12.96 -19.09 -8.51
N GLY A 198 -13.41 -18.19 -7.65
CA GLY A 198 -13.31 -18.22 -6.18
C GLY A 198 -13.64 -19.52 -5.46
N ALA A 199 -14.52 -20.34 -6.04
CA ALA A 199 -14.87 -21.65 -5.50
C ALA A 199 -13.71 -22.66 -5.57
N TYR A 200 -12.70 -22.40 -6.40
CA TYR A 200 -11.55 -23.27 -6.64
C TYR A 200 -10.23 -22.69 -6.12
N TRP A 201 -10.27 -21.53 -5.45
CA TRP A 201 -9.07 -20.98 -4.83
C TRP A 201 -8.54 -21.91 -3.75
N SER A 202 -7.22 -21.88 -3.52
CA SER A 202 -6.60 -22.65 -2.45
C SER A 202 -7.11 -22.26 -1.07
N ASN A 203 -7.37 -20.97 -0.84
CA ASN A 203 -8.01 -20.46 0.37
C ASN A 203 -8.97 -19.31 0.06
N SER A 204 -10.27 -19.57 0.15
CA SER A 204 -11.33 -18.58 0.02
C SER A 204 -12.10 -18.36 1.34
N THR A 205 -11.43 -18.53 2.48
CA THR A 205 -12.05 -18.36 3.80
C THR A 205 -12.77 -17.01 3.93
N ASN A 206 -14.03 -17.06 4.32
CA ASN A 206 -14.96 -15.94 4.50
C ASN A 206 -15.35 -15.16 3.23
N TRP A 207 -14.83 -15.51 2.05
CA TRP A 207 -15.29 -14.90 0.80
C TRP A 207 -16.76 -15.21 0.56
N LEU A 208 -17.51 -14.20 0.06
CA LEU A 208 -18.98 -14.21 -0.08
C LEU A 208 -19.79 -14.32 1.23
N SER A 209 -19.15 -14.38 2.39
CA SER A 209 -19.87 -14.38 3.68
C SER A 209 -20.33 -12.97 4.08
N ASP A 210 -21.21 -12.90 5.08
CA ASP A 210 -21.64 -11.65 5.71
C ASP A 210 -20.60 -11.05 6.69
N ARG A 211 -19.43 -11.71 6.85
CA ARG A 211 -18.36 -11.26 7.74
C ARG A 211 -17.73 -9.94 7.27
N PRO A 212 -17.18 -9.11 8.18
CA PRO A 212 -16.39 -7.94 7.83
C PRO A 212 -15.27 -8.27 6.84
N LEU A 213 -14.95 -7.34 5.92
CA LEU A 213 -13.97 -7.59 4.84
C LEU A 213 -12.57 -7.90 5.38
N HIS A 214 -12.14 -7.33 6.51
CA HIS A 214 -10.84 -7.67 7.12
C HIS A 214 -10.76 -9.11 7.68
N GLU A 215 -11.89 -9.82 7.78
CA GLU A 215 -11.90 -11.25 8.12
C GLU A 215 -11.79 -12.13 6.86
N TRP A 216 -11.87 -11.55 5.65
CA TRP A 216 -11.71 -12.29 4.40
C TRP A 216 -10.24 -12.62 4.18
N HIS A 217 -9.97 -13.85 3.73
CA HIS A 217 -8.60 -14.26 3.48
C HIS A 217 -7.91 -13.31 2.50
N GLY A 218 -6.72 -12.83 2.86
CA GLY A 218 -5.92 -11.93 2.03
C GLY A 218 -6.34 -10.47 2.05
N VAL A 219 -7.43 -10.10 2.76
CA VAL A 219 -7.96 -8.74 2.77
C VAL A 219 -7.61 -8.03 4.07
N THR A 220 -6.95 -6.89 3.98
CA THR A 220 -6.82 -5.93 5.09
C THR A 220 -7.73 -4.75 4.82
N ALA A 221 -8.40 -4.27 5.86
CA ALA A 221 -9.23 -3.07 5.78
C ALA A 221 -8.88 -2.08 6.88
N ASP A 222 -9.12 -0.79 6.63
CA ASP A 222 -8.95 0.27 7.59
C ASP A 222 -10.04 0.25 8.69
N HIS A 223 -9.96 1.20 9.61
CA HIS A 223 -10.92 1.35 10.71
C HIS A 223 -12.36 1.67 10.23
N CYS A 224 -12.53 2.12 8.98
CA CYS A 224 -13.81 2.39 8.35
C CYS A 224 -14.33 1.20 7.54
N GLY A 225 -13.57 0.09 7.47
CA GLY A 225 -13.92 -1.09 6.69
C GLY A 225 -13.62 -0.97 5.19
N ARG A 226 -12.79 0.01 4.78
CA ARG A 226 -12.31 0.15 3.40
C ARG A 226 -11.08 -0.72 3.17
N VAL A 227 -11.00 -1.40 2.04
CA VAL A 227 -9.88 -2.30 1.72
C VAL A 227 -8.61 -1.48 1.50
N THR A 228 -7.56 -1.79 2.27
CA THR A 228 -6.25 -1.14 2.17
C THR A 228 -5.21 -2.02 1.53
N ASP A 229 -5.30 -3.34 1.73
CA ASP A 229 -4.34 -4.28 1.18
C ASP A 229 -5.06 -5.55 0.75
N LEU A 230 -4.72 -6.03 -0.44
CA LEU A 230 -5.23 -7.27 -1.00
C LEU A 230 -4.05 -8.16 -1.40
N PHE A 231 -3.80 -9.21 -0.62
CA PHE A 231 -2.71 -10.15 -0.78
C PHE A 231 -3.27 -11.55 -1.03
N LEU A 232 -3.31 -11.95 -2.29
CA LEU A 232 -3.85 -13.24 -2.74
C LEU A 232 -2.81 -14.01 -3.56
N GLN A 233 -1.56 -14.00 -3.12
CA GLN A 233 -0.51 -14.77 -3.80
C GLN A 233 -0.73 -16.27 -3.60
N LEU A 234 -0.38 -17.07 -4.63
CA LEU A 234 -0.43 -18.54 -4.55
C LEU A 234 -1.82 -19.09 -4.17
N GLN A 235 -2.88 -18.48 -4.67
CA GLN A 235 -4.26 -18.87 -4.39
C GLN A 235 -4.95 -19.60 -5.56
N GLN A 236 -4.22 -19.87 -6.65
CA GLN A 236 -4.74 -20.50 -7.87
C GLN A 236 -5.89 -19.70 -8.51
N LEU A 237 -5.86 -18.36 -8.41
CA LEU A 237 -6.85 -17.51 -9.09
C LEU A 237 -6.78 -17.76 -10.60
N ARG A 238 -7.93 -18.00 -11.23
CA ARG A 238 -8.05 -18.32 -12.67
C ARG A 238 -9.13 -17.47 -13.32
N GLY A 239 -8.79 -16.78 -14.39
CA GLY A 239 -9.71 -15.87 -15.09
C GLY A 239 -9.17 -14.45 -15.11
N ALA A 240 -10.02 -13.49 -15.47
CA ALA A 240 -9.61 -12.10 -15.66
C ALA A 240 -9.59 -11.32 -14.35
N ILE A 241 -8.73 -10.28 -14.30
CA ILE A 241 -8.78 -9.28 -13.25
C ILE A 241 -9.99 -8.38 -13.54
N PRO A 242 -10.96 -8.24 -12.62
CA PRO A 242 -12.11 -7.38 -12.86
C PRO A 242 -11.72 -5.90 -12.82
N PRO A 243 -12.26 -5.05 -13.72
CA PRO A 243 -12.06 -3.61 -13.66
C PRO A 243 -12.60 -2.97 -12.37
N GLU A 244 -13.55 -3.61 -11.69
CA GLU A 244 -14.14 -3.16 -10.43
C GLU A 244 -13.09 -3.02 -9.31
N LEU A 245 -11.94 -3.68 -9.41
CA LEU A 245 -10.83 -3.44 -8.47
C LEU A 245 -10.33 -1.99 -8.49
N GLY A 246 -10.53 -1.25 -9.60
CA GLY A 246 -10.27 0.18 -9.69
C GLY A 246 -11.11 1.03 -8.73
N ASN A 247 -12.21 0.49 -8.20
CA ASN A 247 -13.09 1.20 -7.25
C ASN A 247 -12.57 1.18 -5.80
N LEU A 248 -11.49 0.44 -5.50
CA LEU A 248 -10.92 0.32 -4.16
C LEU A 248 -10.10 1.57 -3.79
N ALA A 249 -10.78 2.71 -3.59
CA ALA A 249 -10.17 4.03 -3.43
C ALA A 249 -9.13 4.16 -2.30
N GLU A 250 -9.16 3.26 -1.30
CA GLU A 250 -8.24 3.27 -0.15
C GLU A 250 -7.12 2.21 -0.27
N LEU A 251 -7.02 1.52 -1.41
CA LEU A 251 -6.03 0.46 -1.62
C LEU A 251 -4.61 1.02 -1.72
N TYR A 252 -3.73 0.53 -0.86
CA TYR A 252 -2.29 0.80 -0.84
C TYR A 252 -1.50 -0.31 -1.51
N SER A 253 -1.91 -1.56 -1.35
CA SER A 253 -1.17 -2.72 -1.86
C SER A 253 -2.11 -3.72 -2.52
N LEU A 254 -1.82 -4.06 -3.78
CA LEU A 254 -2.47 -5.13 -4.51
C LEU A 254 -1.40 -6.13 -4.96
N ASP A 255 -1.42 -7.33 -4.38
CA ASP A 255 -0.56 -8.43 -4.81
C ASP A 255 -1.39 -9.67 -5.17
N LEU A 256 -1.51 -9.90 -6.47
CA LEU A 256 -2.14 -11.08 -7.08
C LEU A 256 -1.09 -11.97 -7.77
N SER A 257 0.19 -11.84 -7.39
CA SER A 257 1.29 -12.57 -8.02
C SER A 257 1.19 -14.08 -7.79
N LEU A 258 1.85 -14.89 -8.62
CA LEU A 258 1.92 -16.35 -8.50
C LEU A 258 0.53 -17.01 -8.55
N ASN A 259 -0.27 -16.66 -9.56
CA ASN A 259 -1.58 -17.24 -9.84
C ASN A 259 -1.67 -17.68 -11.31
N GLU A 260 -2.89 -18.00 -11.78
CA GLU A 260 -3.18 -18.38 -13.16
C GLU A 260 -4.11 -17.35 -13.84
N LEU A 261 -3.99 -16.07 -13.47
CA LEU A 261 -4.82 -14.99 -14.03
C LEU A 261 -4.54 -14.82 -15.53
N THR A 262 -5.59 -14.58 -16.31
CA THR A 262 -5.56 -14.43 -17.78
C THR A 262 -6.18 -13.11 -18.20
N GLY A 263 -6.10 -12.80 -19.50
CA GLY A 263 -6.67 -11.57 -20.05
C GLY A 263 -5.80 -10.34 -19.78
N SER A 264 -6.32 -9.17 -20.12
CA SER A 264 -5.60 -7.90 -20.01
C SER A 264 -5.62 -7.32 -18.61
N ILE A 265 -4.59 -6.53 -18.29
CA ILE A 265 -4.59 -5.67 -17.11
C ILE A 265 -5.66 -4.58 -17.33
N PRO A 266 -6.64 -4.40 -16.42
CA PRO A 266 -7.65 -3.36 -16.57
C PRO A 266 -7.05 -1.96 -16.42
N ALA A 267 -7.37 -1.05 -17.35
CA ALA A 267 -6.98 0.36 -17.26
C ALA A 267 -7.49 1.03 -15.97
N ALA A 268 -8.65 0.60 -15.47
CA ALA A 268 -9.24 1.08 -14.21
C ALA A 268 -8.32 0.91 -12.97
N LEU A 269 -7.29 0.05 -13.04
CA LEU A 269 -6.29 -0.01 -11.96
C LEU A 269 -5.44 1.26 -11.87
N GLY A 270 -5.38 2.07 -12.94
CA GLY A 270 -4.75 3.39 -12.97
C GLY A 270 -5.49 4.45 -12.13
N ASP A 271 -6.77 4.22 -11.81
CA ASP A 271 -7.60 5.16 -11.07
C ASP A 271 -7.39 5.10 -9.54
N LEU A 272 -6.49 4.23 -9.05
CA LEU A 272 -6.30 3.97 -7.63
C LEU A 272 -5.40 5.04 -6.96
N PRO A 273 -5.97 6.02 -6.23
CA PRO A 273 -5.24 7.23 -5.84
C PRO A 273 -4.20 7.00 -4.73
N ARG A 274 -4.26 5.84 -4.07
CA ARG A 274 -3.41 5.51 -2.92
C ARG A 274 -2.44 4.35 -3.17
N LEU A 275 -2.51 3.72 -4.33
CA LEU A 275 -1.74 2.51 -4.61
C LEU A 275 -0.24 2.81 -4.58
N LYS A 276 0.48 2.01 -3.79
CA LYS A 276 1.94 2.06 -3.64
C LYS A 276 2.61 0.82 -4.21
N TRP A 277 1.92 -0.31 -4.20
CA TRP A 277 2.42 -1.56 -4.75
C TRP A 277 1.34 -2.23 -5.60
N LEU A 278 1.67 -2.42 -6.88
CA LEU A 278 0.95 -3.30 -7.80
C LEU A 278 1.83 -4.51 -8.16
N GLY A 279 1.45 -5.69 -7.71
CA GLY A 279 2.12 -6.97 -7.99
C GLY A 279 1.19 -7.92 -8.74
N LEU A 280 1.51 -8.16 -10.01
CA LEU A 280 0.78 -9.08 -10.91
C LEU A 280 1.72 -10.13 -11.52
N SER A 281 2.92 -10.28 -10.97
CA SER A 281 3.96 -11.15 -11.53
C SER A 281 3.62 -12.64 -11.46
N HIS A 282 4.19 -13.44 -12.37
CA HIS A 282 3.92 -14.88 -12.47
C HIS A 282 2.43 -15.20 -12.62
N ASN A 283 1.84 -14.73 -13.72
CA ASN A 283 0.49 -15.03 -14.15
C ASN A 283 0.52 -15.39 -15.66
N ARG A 284 -0.65 -15.42 -16.31
CA ARG A 284 -0.81 -15.61 -17.77
C ARG A 284 -1.51 -14.40 -18.39
N LEU A 285 -1.23 -13.20 -17.88
CA LEU A 285 -1.83 -11.96 -18.38
C LEU A 285 -1.32 -11.68 -19.79
N THR A 286 -2.19 -11.13 -20.64
CA THR A 286 -1.93 -10.86 -22.05
C THR A 286 -2.31 -9.43 -22.44
N GLY A 287 -1.95 -9.01 -23.65
CA GLY A 287 -2.27 -7.67 -24.14
C GLY A 287 -1.33 -6.59 -23.60
N PRO A 288 -1.59 -5.31 -23.93
CA PRO A 288 -0.70 -4.22 -23.59
C PRO A 288 -0.72 -3.85 -22.11
N ILE A 289 0.40 -3.27 -21.65
CA ILE A 289 0.43 -2.54 -20.38
C ILE A 289 -0.42 -1.27 -20.58
N PRO A 290 -1.47 -1.04 -19.77
CA PRO A 290 -2.28 0.18 -19.87
C PRO A 290 -1.46 1.43 -19.54
N ALA A 291 -1.61 2.49 -20.34
CA ALA A 291 -0.93 3.76 -20.12
C ALA A 291 -1.40 4.44 -18.83
N GLU A 292 -2.65 4.19 -18.43
CA GLU A 292 -3.29 4.69 -17.22
C GLU A 292 -2.57 4.26 -15.94
N LEU A 293 -1.76 3.18 -15.97
CA LEU A 293 -0.89 2.84 -14.85
C LEU A 293 0.15 3.93 -14.55
N GLY A 294 0.47 4.78 -15.53
CA GLY A 294 1.31 5.97 -15.38
C GLY A 294 0.68 7.09 -14.56
N ASP A 295 -0.63 7.06 -14.35
CA ASP A 295 -1.37 8.10 -13.62
C ASP A 295 -1.38 7.87 -12.09
N LEU A 296 -0.82 6.75 -11.62
CA LEU A 296 -0.80 6.38 -10.21
C LEU A 296 0.15 7.27 -9.39
N PRO A 297 -0.36 8.24 -8.62
CA PRO A 297 0.46 9.32 -8.06
C PRO A 297 1.36 8.86 -6.91
N ARG A 298 1.12 7.66 -6.38
CA ARG A 298 1.79 7.12 -5.20
C ARG A 298 2.55 5.83 -5.43
N LEU A 299 2.61 5.34 -6.66
CA LEU A 299 3.18 4.02 -6.93
C LEU A 299 4.69 3.99 -6.64
N GLU A 300 5.10 3.06 -5.79
CA GLU A 300 6.50 2.83 -5.42
C GLU A 300 7.05 1.54 -6.03
N ARG A 301 6.19 0.54 -6.30
CA ARG A 301 6.57 -0.75 -6.88
C ARG A 301 5.55 -1.22 -7.90
N LEU A 302 6.03 -1.48 -9.11
CA LEU A 302 5.27 -2.11 -10.18
C LEU A 302 5.98 -3.41 -10.60
N SER A 303 5.31 -4.55 -10.43
CA SER A 303 5.83 -5.86 -10.80
C SER A 303 4.83 -6.58 -11.71
N LEU A 304 5.17 -6.66 -12.99
CA LEU A 304 4.38 -7.32 -14.04
C LEU A 304 5.16 -8.48 -14.68
N SER A 305 6.26 -8.91 -14.06
CA SER A 305 7.19 -9.91 -14.60
C SER A 305 6.55 -11.29 -14.78
N HIS A 306 7.10 -12.11 -15.66
CA HIS A 306 6.62 -13.47 -15.94
C HIS A 306 5.12 -13.49 -16.30
N ASN A 307 4.77 -12.84 -17.42
CA ASN A 307 3.46 -12.89 -18.05
C ASN A 307 3.64 -13.01 -19.58
N SER A 308 2.56 -12.86 -20.36
CA SER A 308 2.57 -12.78 -21.83
C SER A 308 2.07 -11.40 -22.28
N LEU A 309 2.50 -10.33 -21.59
CA LEU A 309 2.13 -8.96 -21.95
C LEU A 309 2.84 -8.56 -23.25
N THR A 310 2.10 -7.91 -24.15
CA THR A 310 2.54 -7.56 -25.50
C THR A 310 2.56 -6.05 -25.72
N GLY A 311 3.03 -5.60 -26.89
CA GLY A 311 3.05 -4.17 -27.25
C GLY A 311 4.15 -3.37 -26.54
N PRO A 312 4.17 -2.04 -26.71
CA PRO A 312 5.23 -1.20 -26.18
C PRO A 312 5.11 -0.95 -24.69
N ILE A 313 6.25 -0.64 -24.05
CA ILE A 313 6.25 -0.04 -22.72
C ILE A 313 5.66 1.39 -22.85
N PRO A 314 4.59 1.74 -22.14
CA PRO A 314 4.00 3.08 -22.20
C PRO A 314 4.98 4.14 -21.68
N ALA A 315 5.11 5.26 -22.39
CA ALA A 315 5.96 6.38 -21.98
C ALA A 315 5.43 7.04 -20.69
N GLU A 316 4.12 6.95 -20.46
CA GLU A 316 3.39 7.43 -19.28
C GLU A 316 3.92 6.82 -17.98
N LEU A 317 4.55 5.63 -18.02
CA LEU A 317 5.22 5.07 -16.83
C LEU A 317 6.35 5.98 -16.31
N GLY A 318 6.89 6.88 -17.15
CA GLY A 318 7.83 7.92 -16.74
C GLY A 318 7.24 8.97 -15.77
N ASN A 319 5.91 9.07 -15.65
CA ASN A 319 5.24 9.98 -14.72
C ASN A 319 5.26 9.49 -13.26
N LEU A 320 5.65 8.22 -13.02
CA LEU A 320 5.65 7.59 -11.71
C LEU A 320 6.83 8.03 -10.84
N THR A 321 6.91 9.32 -10.50
CA THR A 321 8.07 9.94 -9.82
C THR A 321 8.45 9.34 -8.46
N LEU A 322 7.57 8.54 -7.84
CA LEU A 322 7.83 7.81 -6.60
C LEU A 322 8.35 6.38 -6.78
N LEU A 323 8.37 5.88 -8.02
CA LEU A 323 8.68 4.49 -8.35
C LEU A 323 10.13 4.15 -7.96
N ARG A 324 10.28 3.01 -7.28
CA ARG A 324 11.56 2.46 -6.83
C ARG A 324 11.89 1.15 -7.52
N THR A 325 10.88 0.41 -7.95
CA THR A 325 11.03 -0.88 -8.61
C THR A 325 10.08 -0.95 -9.79
N LEU A 326 10.64 -1.17 -10.98
CA LEU A 326 9.93 -1.50 -12.21
C LEU A 326 10.45 -2.83 -12.73
N SER A 327 9.61 -3.87 -12.66
CA SER A 327 9.92 -5.22 -13.13
C SER A 327 8.92 -5.61 -14.21
N LEU A 328 9.39 -5.64 -15.46
CA LEU A 328 8.64 -6.03 -16.65
C LEU A 328 9.29 -7.24 -17.35
N ASP A 329 10.25 -7.91 -16.68
CA ASP A 329 11.01 -9.02 -17.25
C ASP A 329 10.14 -10.23 -17.60
N ARG A 330 10.57 -11.01 -18.60
CA ARG A 330 9.89 -12.22 -19.07
C ARG A 330 8.44 -11.95 -19.48
N ASN A 331 8.30 -11.14 -20.52
CA ASN A 331 7.06 -10.85 -21.23
C ASN A 331 7.35 -10.90 -22.75
N GLU A 332 6.39 -10.47 -23.55
CA GLU A 332 6.46 -10.37 -25.02
C GLU A 332 6.40 -8.87 -25.43
N LEU A 333 7.00 -7.98 -24.61
CA LEU A 333 6.97 -6.54 -24.85
C LEU A 333 7.86 -6.17 -26.04
N THR A 334 7.36 -5.30 -26.91
CA THR A 334 8.00 -4.89 -28.17
C THR A 334 8.31 -3.40 -28.18
N GLY A 335 8.91 -2.90 -29.26
CA GLY A 335 9.18 -1.47 -29.43
C GLY A 335 10.39 -0.99 -28.62
N ALA A 336 10.57 0.34 -28.56
CA ALA A 336 11.72 0.94 -27.89
C ALA A 336 11.51 1.11 -26.38
N ILE A 337 12.61 1.09 -25.63
CA ILE A 337 12.61 1.54 -24.23
C ILE A 337 12.31 3.06 -24.23
N PRO A 338 11.23 3.54 -23.58
CA PRO A 338 10.92 4.96 -23.54
C PRO A 338 11.99 5.76 -22.81
N ALA A 339 12.38 6.91 -23.37
CA ALA A 339 13.36 7.80 -22.75
C ALA A 339 12.82 8.43 -21.45
N GLU A 340 11.50 8.54 -21.34
CA GLU A 340 10.73 9.04 -20.19
C GLU A 340 11.01 8.21 -18.92
N LEU A 341 11.39 6.94 -19.05
CA LEU A 341 11.84 6.15 -17.89
C LEU A 341 13.05 6.77 -17.19
N GLY A 342 13.85 7.58 -17.89
CA GLY A 342 14.95 8.37 -17.32
C GLY A 342 14.50 9.47 -16.35
N MET A 343 13.20 9.78 -16.27
CA MET A 343 12.64 10.77 -15.32
C MET A 343 12.40 10.18 -13.92
N LEU A 344 12.49 8.86 -13.76
CA LEU A 344 12.18 8.15 -12.52
C LEU A 344 13.31 8.28 -11.48
N ALA A 345 13.51 9.48 -10.94
CA ALA A 345 14.65 9.84 -10.08
C ALA A 345 14.81 8.98 -8.80
N ARG A 346 13.79 8.21 -8.41
CA ARG A 346 13.82 7.30 -7.24
C ARG A 346 14.02 5.83 -7.60
N LEU A 347 14.10 5.51 -8.89
CA LEU A 347 14.18 4.13 -9.37
C LEU A 347 15.48 3.49 -8.88
N ARG A 348 15.35 2.29 -8.31
CA ARG A 348 16.47 1.49 -7.80
C ARG A 348 16.65 0.22 -8.60
N ILE A 349 15.56 -0.35 -9.12
CA ILE A 349 15.56 -1.60 -9.88
C ILE A 349 14.77 -1.36 -11.16
N LEU A 350 15.43 -1.59 -12.29
CA LEU A 350 14.82 -1.67 -13.62
C LEU A 350 15.17 -3.03 -14.22
N SER A 351 14.18 -3.91 -14.35
CA SER A 351 14.32 -5.22 -15.00
C SER A 351 13.39 -5.27 -16.21
N LEU A 352 13.99 -5.34 -17.40
CA LEU A 352 13.31 -5.47 -18.68
C LEU A 352 13.79 -6.71 -19.45
N ASP A 353 14.54 -7.61 -18.81
CA ASP A 353 15.15 -8.76 -19.47
C ASP A 353 14.12 -9.75 -20.03
N ARG A 354 14.49 -10.49 -21.07
CA ARG A 354 13.62 -11.49 -21.73
C ARG A 354 12.32 -10.89 -22.24
N ASN A 355 12.45 -9.96 -23.18
CA ASN A 355 11.37 -9.37 -23.96
C ASN A 355 11.81 -9.27 -25.44
N GLU A 356 11.01 -8.62 -26.27
CA GLU A 356 11.28 -8.34 -27.68
C GLU A 356 11.56 -6.83 -27.88
N LEU A 357 12.17 -6.17 -26.88
CA LEU A 357 12.44 -4.74 -26.95
C LEU A 357 13.55 -4.45 -27.96
N ALA A 358 13.31 -3.48 -28.83
CA ALA A 358 14.19 -3.12 -29.94
C ALA A 358 14.65 -1.66 -29.84
N GLY A 359 15.52 -1.24 -30.76
CA GLY A 359 16.05 0.12 -30.77
C GLY A 359 17.20 0.35 -29.77
N PRO A 360 17.68 1.59 -29.62
CA PRO A 360 18.82 1.90 -28.77
C PRO A 360 18.45 1.97 -27.29
N ILE A 361 19.44 1.69 -26.43
CA ILE A 361 19.34 2.02 -25.00
C ILE A 361 19.27 3.56 -24.88
N PRO A 362 18.22 4.14 -24.29
CA PRO A 362 18.12 5.59 -24.16
C PRO A 362 19.21 6.14 -23.22
N ALA A 363 19.94 7.16 -23.68
CA ALA A 363 20.94 7.85 -22.85
C ALA A 363 20.33 8.47 -21.58
N ALA A 364 19.03 8.78 -21.61
CA ALA A 364 18.26 9.29 -20.47
C ALA A 364 18.24 8.35 -19.26
N LEU A 365 18.47 7.03 -19.45
CA LEU A 365 18.61 6.10 -18.33
C LEU A 365 19.82 6.41 -17.43
N GLY A 366 20.82 7.14 -17.94
CA GLY A 366 21.95 7.66 -17.15
C GLY A 366 21.54 8.66 -16.07
N ASN A 367 20.33 9.26 -16.16
CA ASN A 367 19.83 10.21 -15.16
C ASN A 367 19.34 9.53 -13.86
N LEU A 368 19.27 8.19 -13.82
CA LEU A 368 18.71 7.42 -12.72
C LEU A 368 19.70 7.28 -11.55
N ALA A 369 20.04 8.39 -10.89
CA ALA A 369 21.08 8.45 -9.86
C ALA A 369 20.87 7.52 -8.64
N GLN A 370 19.67 6.96 -8.46
CA GLN A 370 19.36 5.99 -7.40
C GLN A 370 19.43 4.53 -7.86
N LEU A 371 19.68 4.27 -9.14
CA LEU A 371 19.63 2.95 -9.75
C LEU A 371 20.74 2.07 -9.18
N VAL A 372 20.35 0.85 -8.81
CA VAL A 372 21.21 -0.18 -8.23
C VAL A 372 21.29 -1.37 -9.17
N TRP A 373 20.21 -1.66 -9.89
CA TRP A 373 20.09 -2.81 -10.77
C TRP A 373 19.48 -2.40 -12.10
N LEU A 374 20.22 -2.63 -13.19
CA LEU A 374 19.76 -2.47 -14.56
C LEU A 374 19.97 -3.79 -15.31
N ASP A 375 18.87 -4.44 -15.68
CA ASP A 375 18.88 -5.69 -16.42
C ASP A 375 18.05 -5.56 -17.70
N LEU A 376 18.75 -5.58 -18.84
CA LEU A 376 18.19 -5.47 -20.19
C LEU A 376 18.54 -6.70 -21.04
N ARG A 377 18.93 -7.81 -20.41
CA ARG A 377 19.39 -9.02 -21.12
C ARG A 377 18.31 -9.61 -22.02
N GLU A 378 18.73 -10.39 -23.01
CA GLU A 378 17.83 -11.20 -23.83
C GLU A 378 16.69 -10.35 -24.44
N ASN A 379 17.08 -9.38 -25.25
CA ASN A 379 16.20 -8.47 -26.00
C ASN A 379 16.78 -8.26 -27.42
N GLU A 380 16.16 -7.39 -28.22
CA GLU A 380 16.59 -7.03 -29.58
C GLU A 380 17.25 -5.63 -29.65
N LEU A 381 17.87 -5.18 -28.56
CA LEU A 381 18.44 -3.83 -28.48
C LEU A 381 19.64 -3.68 -29.42
N VAL A 382 19.75 -2.52 -30.06
CA VAL A 382 20.77 -2.19 -31.07
C VAL A 382 21.53 -0.91 -30.72
N GLY A 383 22.59 -0.61 -31.47
CA GLY A 383 23.35 0.63 -31.30
C GLY A 383 24.33 0.58 -30.12
N PRO A 384 25.01 1.70 -29.82
CA PRO A 384 26.04 1.74 -28.80
C PRO A 384 25.48 1.74 -27.39
N ILE A 385 26.27 1.21 -26.46
CA ILE A 385 26.04 1.41 -25.02
C ILE A 385 26.24 2.91 -24.74
N PRO A 386 25.25 3.64 -24.17
CA PRO A 386 25.42 5.04 -23.84
C PRO A 386 26.48 5.25 -22.75
N GLY A 387 27.44 6.16 -22.98
CA GLY A 387 28.44 6.53 -21.97
C GLY A 387 27.82 7.11 -20.69
N THR A 388 26.63 7.72 -20.80
CA THR A 388 25.85 8.24 -19.65
C THR A 388 25.48 7.18 -18.62
N LEU A 389 25.52 5.88 -18.97
CA LEU A 389 25.37 4.81 -17.97
C LEU A 389 26.51 4.80 -16.95
N GLY A 390 27.67 5.39 -17.27
CA GLY A 390 28.79 5.60 -16.34
C GLY A 390 28.48 6.57 -15.19
N ASP A 391 27.43 7.40 -15.32
CA ASP A 391 27.00 8.36 -14.29
C ASP A 391 26.23 7.71 -13.13
N LEU A 392 25.86 6.43 -13.27
CA LEU A 392 25.05 5.68 -12.32
C LEU A 392 25.87 5.21 -11.10
N ALA A 393 26.37 6.14 -10.29
CA ALA A 393 27.31 5.90 -9.19
C ALA A 393 26.84 4.89 -8.10
N ARG A 394 25.57 4.47 -8.10
CA ARG A 394 25.01 3.46 -7.19
C ARG A 394 24.81 2.09 -7.80
N LEU A 395 25.07 1.94 -9.09
CA LEU A 395 24.82 0.72 -9.83
C LEU A 395 25.72 -0.42 -9.33
N LYS A 396 25.08 -1.56 -9.06
CA LYS A 396 25.73 -2.81 -8.66
C LYS A 396 25.68 -3.86 -9.75
N ALA A 397 24.61 -3.87 -10.54
CA ALA A 397 24.46 -4.78 -11.67
C ALA A 397 24.09 -4.03 -12.93
N LEU A 398 24.92 -4.20 -13.96
CA LEU A 398 24.66 -3.78 -15.33
C LEU A 398 24.69 -5.03 -16.22
N ARG A 399 23.52 -5.44 -16.70
CA ARG A 399 23.39 -6.67 -17.50
C ARG A 399 22.72 -6.38 -18.82
N LEU A 400 23.48 -6.53 -19.89
CA LEU A 400 23.10 -6.21 -21.28
C LEU A 400 23.30 -7.41 -22.23
N SER A 401 23.59 -8.59 -21.70
CA SER A 401 23.87 -9.82 -22.47
C SER A 401 22.75 -10.22 -23.43
N GLY A 402 23.08 -10.82 -24.56
CA GLY A 402 22.07 -11.37 -25.48
C GLY A 402 21.24 -10.29 -26.14
N ASN A 403 21.92 -9.30 -26.74
CA ASN A 403 21.32 -8.24 -27.55
C ASN A 403 22.11 -8.09 -28.87
N ALA A 404 21.80 -7.07 -29.67
CA ALA A 404 22.53 -6.72 -30.89
C ALA A 404 23.30 -5.38 -30.74
N LEU A 405 23.79 -5.07 -29.53
CA LEU A 405 24.52 -3.84 -29.24
C LEU A 405 25.85 -3.79 -30.01
N THR A 406 26.20 -2.61 -30.51
CA THR A 406 27.37 -2.38 -31.38
C THR A 406 28.31 -1.32 -30.80
N GLY A 407 29.46 -1.11 -31.43
CA GLY A 407 30.42 -0.10 -31.01
C GLY A 407 31.27 -0.52 -29.79
N PRO A 408 32.15 0.37 -29.32
CA PRO A 408 33.04 0.08 -28.20
C PRO A 408 32.32 0.09 -26.86
N ILE A 409 32.90 -0.60 -25.87
CA ILE A 409 32.51 -0.40 -24.46
C ILE A 409 32.92 1.04 -24.08
N PRO A 410 32.02 1.89 -23.57
CA PRO A 410 32.36 3.23 -23.13
C PRO A 410 33.34 3.18 -21.93
N ALA A 411 34.43 3.95 -22.00
CA ALA A 411 35.38 4.08 -20.89
C ALA A 411 34.73 4.64 -19.62
N ASP A 412 33.66 5.43 -19.77
CA ASP A 412 32.87 6.00 -18.67
C ASP A 412 32.30 4.94 -17.72
N LEU A 413 32.08 3.71 -18.19
CA LEU A 413 31.65 2.60 -17.34
C LEU A 413 32.68 2.27 -16.23
N GLY A 414 33.96 2.64 -16.41
CA GLY A 414 34.98 2.54 -15.37
C GLY A 414 34.74 3.44 -14.15
N SER A 415 33.80 4.39 -14.23
CA SER A 415 33.39 5.25 -13.11
C SER A 415 32.45 4.55 -12.12
N LEU A 416 31.90 3.39 -12.47
CA LEU A 416 30.92 2.63 -11.69
C LEU A 416 31.57 1.85 -10.54
N THR A 417 32.29 2.52 -9.64
CA THR A 417 33.09 1.90 -8.56
C THR A 417 32.32 1.00 -7.58
N ARG A 418 30.98 0.94 -7.66
CA ARG A 418 30.11 0.03 -6.89
C ARG A 418 29.64 -1.21 -7.66
N LEU A 419 30.05 -1.35 -8.92
CA LEU A 419 29.58 -2.41 -9.78
C LEU A 419 30.15 -3.76 -9.32
N GLU A 420 29.26 -4.70 -9.09
CA GLU A 420 29.53 -6.09 -8.69
C GLU A 420 29.38 -7.04 -9.89
N SER A 421 28.50 -6.71 -10.85
CA SER A 421 28.20 -7.53 -12.01
C SER A 421 28.11 -6.69 -13.29
N LEU A 422 28.94 -7.02 -14.28
CA LEU A 422 28.94 -6.42 -15.63
C LEU A 422 28.85 -7.53 -16.68
N TRP A 423 27.68 -7.69 -17.31
CA TRP A 423 27.47 -8.72 -18.31
C TRP A 423 27.15 -8.08 -19.67
N LEU A 424 28.06 -8.25 -20.64
CA LEU A 424 28.00 -7.69 -21.99
C LEU A 424 28.15 -8.78 -23.07
N ASP A 425 28.19 -10.05 -22.67
CA ASP A 425 28.37 -11.20 -23.56
C ASP A 425 27.22 -11.35 -24.57
N ASN A 426 27.45 -12.09 -25.65
CA ASN A 426 26.44 -12.34 -26.69
C ASN A 426 25.88 -11.04 -27.28
N ASN A 427 26.77 -10.19 -27.79
CA ASN A 427 26.46 -8.92 -28.45
C ASN A 427 27.33 -8.77 -29.73
N ARG A 428 27.32 -7.57 -30.33
CA ARG A 428 28.16 -7.20 -31.49
C ARG A 428 29.14 -6.08 -31.14
N LEU A 429 29.59 -6.01 -29.89
CA LEU A 429 30.49 -4.97 -29.42
C LEU A 429 31.86 -5.11 -30.08
N THR A 430 32.48 -3.98 -30.41
CA THR A 430 33.76 -3.89 -31.12
C THR A 430 34.78 -3.09 -30.32
N GLY A 431 35.96 -2.85 -30.89
CA GLY A 431 37.00 -2.03 -30.25
C GLY A 431 37.76 -2.74 -29.14
N PRO A 432 38.72 -2.06 -28.50
CA PRO A 432 39.48 -2.59 -27.38
C PRO A 432 38.65 -2.61 -26.09
N ILE A 433 39.00 -3.51 -25.17
CA ILE A 433 38.45 -3.50 -23.81
C ILE A 433 39.06 -2.29 -23.07
N PRO A 434 38.26 -1.34 -22.54
CA PRO A 434 38.79 -0.16 -21.89
C PRO A 434 39.57 -0.52 -20.61
N PRO A 435 40.82 -0.02 -20.43
CA PRO A 435 41.58 -0.23 -19.20
C PRO A 435 40.90 0.38 -17.96
N GLU A 436 40.02 1.37 -18.14
CA GLU A 436 39.23 2.01 -17.08
C GLU A 436 38.31 1.03 -16.35
N LEU A 437 37.90 -0.07 -16.99
CA LEU A 437 37.17 -1.14 -16.29
C LEU A 437 37.99 -1.76 -15.14
N GLY A 438 39.31 -1.59 -15.14
CA GLY A 438 40.18 -1.95 -14.02
C GLY A 438 39.93 -1.14 -12.73
N ASN A 439 39.23 -0.01 -12.81
CA ASN A 439 38.84 0.78 -11.63
C ASN A 439 37.68 0.13 -10.85
N LEU A 440 37.03 -0.88 -11.41
CA LEU A 440 35.87 -1.54 -10.82
C LEU A 440 36.31 -2.59 -9.78
N THR A 441 36.87 -2.13 -8.67
CA THR A 441 37.48 -3.00 -7.66
C THR A 441 36.51 -3.92 -6.91
N LEU A 442 35.20 -3.68 -7.01
CA LEU A 442 34.15 -4.53 -6.43
C LEU A 442 33.56 -5.52 -7.43
N LEU A 443 34.08 -5.58 -8.66
CA LEU A 443 33.54 -6.43 -9.71
C LEU A 443 33.80 -7.91 -9.40
N GLU A 444 32.72 -8.65 -9.15
CA GLU A 444 32.73 -10.09 -8.88
C GLU A 444 32.46 -10.91 -10.14
N SER A 445 31.75 -10.34 -11.11
CA SER A 445 31.34 -11.05 -12.32
C SER A 445 31.45 -10.15 -13.55
N LEU A 446 32.34 -10.54 -14.48
CA LEU A 446 32.54 -9.91 -15.78
C LEU A 446 32.28 -10.94 -16.89
N MET A 447 31.30 -10.69 -17.74
CA MET A 447 31.01 -11.53 -18.91
C MET A 447 31.15 -10.70 -20.18
N LEU A 448 32.05 -11.12 -21.07
CA LEU A 448 32.39 -10.40 -22.31
C LEU A 448 32.36 -11.31 -23.54
N GLY A 449 32.21 -12.63 -23.36
CA GLY A 449 32.26 -13.62 -24.44
C GLY A 449 31.29 -13.34 -25.59
N ASN A 450 31.54 -13.96 -26.75
CA ASN A 450 30.69 -13.83 -27.94
C ASN A 450 30.44 -12.36 -28.36
N ASN A 451 31.53 -11.64 -28.60
CA ASN A 451 31.58 -10.27 -29.14
C ASN A 451 32.68 -10.16 -30.21
N HIS A 452 32.93 -8.97 -30.74
CA HIS A 452 33.93 -8.67 -31.78
C HIS A 452 35.06 -7.77 -31.25
N PHE A 453 35.50 -7.99 -30.01
CA PHE A 453 36.59 -7.22 -29.41
C PHE A 453 37.92 -7.43 -30.14
N ILE A 454 38.73 -6.38 -30.16
CA ILE A 454 40.08 -6.39 -30.76
C ILE A 454 41.12 -5.95 -29.72
N GLY A 455 42.41 -6.09 -30.04
CA GLY A 455 43.49 -5.67 -29.17
C GLY A 455 43.87 -6.75 -28.15
N CYS A 456 44.00 -6.37 -26.89
CA CYS A 456 44.45 -7.25 -25.82
C CYS A 456 43.64 -7.03 -24.54
N VAL A 457 43.67 -8.00 -23.63
CA VAL A 457 43.04 -7.89 -22.31
C VAL A 457 43.92 -7.00 -21.41
N PRO A 458 43.41 -5.84 -20.93
CA PRO A 458 44.16 -4.93 -20.08
C PRO A 458 44.68 -5.61 -18.80
N VAL A 459 45.91 -5.26 -18.39
CA VAL A 459 46.55 -5.81 -17.17
C VAL A 459 45.67 -5.60 -15.94
N ALA A 460 44.99 -4.46 -15.86
CA ALA A 460 44.12 -4.11 -14.75
C ALA A 460 42.92 -5.06 -14.56
N LEU A 461 42.54 -5.83 -15.59
CA LEU A 461 41.43 -6.80 -15.54
C LEU A 461 41.88 -8.23 -15.21
N ARG A 462 43.19 -8.50 -15.12
CA ARG A 462 43.72 -9.84 -14.83
C ARG A 462 43.31 -10.39 -13.46
N ALA A 463 42.99 -9.51 -12.51
CA ALA A 463 42.62 -9.87 -11.15
C ALA A 463 41.09 -10.00 -10.92
N VAL A 464 40.27 -9.59 -11.90
CA VAL A 464 38.81 -9.71 -11.79
C VAL A 464 38.44 -11.19 -11.84
N ALA A 465 37.73 -11.66 -10.81
CA ALA A 465 37.37 -13.06 -10.64
C ALA A 465 36.29 -13.48 -11.64
N SER A 466 36.62 -13.67 -12.92
CA SER A 466 35.70 -14.32 -13.86
C SER A 466 36.38 -15.20 -14.89
N THR A 467 35.72 -16.31 -15.17
CA THR A 467 36.14 -17.43 -16.02
C THR A 467 36.02 -17.17 -17.52
N ASP A 468 35.44 -16.02 -17.93
CA ASP A 468 35.05 -15.77 -19.32
C ASP A 468 36.09 -14.96 -20.12
N LEU A 469 37.06 -14.30 -19.46
CA LEU A 469 38.18 -13.64 -20.16
C LEU A 469 39.00 -14.64 -20.99
N VAL A 470 39.07 -15.90 -20.55
CA VAL A 470 39.75 -16.99 -21.27
C VAL A 470 39.03 -17.32 -22.60
N GLY A 471 37.71 -17.11 -22.66
CA GLY A 471 36.89 -17.36 -23.86
C GLY A 471 37.01 -16.27 -24.95
N LEU A 472 37.66 -15.15 -24.67
CA LEU A 472 37.77 -14.02 -25.61
C LEU A 472 38.78 -14.24 -26.75
N ALA A 473 39.68 -15.22 -26.62
CA ALA A 473 40.78 -15.48 -27.58
C ALA A 473 41.67 -14.25 -27.88
N LEU A 474 41.73 -13.27 -26.97
CA LEU A 474 42.61 -12.10 -27.06
C LEU A 474 43.91 -12.32 -26.27
N PRO A 475 45.07 -11.82 -26.76
CA PRO A 475 46.29 -11.80 -25.96
C PRO A 475 46.15 -10.90 -24.73
N HIS A 476 46.96 -11.11 -23.70
CA HIS A 476 47.06 -10.16 -22.58
C HIS A 476 47.99 -9.00 -22.95
N CYS A 477 47.63 -7.76 -22.61
CA CYS A 477 48.52 -6.61 -22.81
C CYS A 477 49.74 -6.73 -21.89
N ASP A 478 50.91 -6.23 -22.32
CA ASP A 478 52.17 -6.24 -21.56
C ASP A 478 52.11 -5.38 -20.28
#